data_AF-A0A530AM84-F1
#
_entry.id   AF-A0A530AM84-F1
#
_cell.length_a   1.000
_cell.length_b   1.000
_cell.length_c   1.000
_cell.angle_alpha   90.00
_cell.angle_beta   90.00
_cell.angle_gamma   90.00
#
_symmetry.space_group_name_H-M   'P 1'
#
loop_
_entity.id
_entity.type
_entity.pdbx_description
1 polymer ?
#
loop_
_entity_poly.entity_id
_entity_poly.type
_entity_poly.pdbx_seq_one_letter_code
_entity_poly.pdbx_strand_id
1 'polypeptide(L)'
;HYRANAICVTAPDTELTRVCDVRLTMAVPEYPDTLKPTASRYAFLAAIDLLAVATAYKIDGPARETVRRIKYNAQIHRTGKEMEPLGD
;
A
#
# COMPACT_ATOMS: atom_id res chain seq x y z
N HIS A 1 23.23 -19.69 4.97
CA HIS A 1 22.17 -19.63 3.95
C HIS A 1 21.25 -18.45 4.23
N TYR A 2 21.38 -17.35 3.47
CA TYR A 2 20.54 -16.14 3.61
C TYR A 2 19.22 -16.32 2.85
N ARG A 3 18.29 -17.12 3.39
CA ARG A 3 16.93 -17.19 2.82
C ARG A 3 16.05 -16.21 3.58
N ALA A 4 15.73 -15.08 2.94
CA ALA A 4 14.72 -14.16 3.42
C ALA A 4 13.36 -14.58 2.84
N ASN A 5 12.30 -14.48 3.66
CA ASN A 5 10.94 -14.62 3.15
C ASN A 5 10.59 -13.38 2.30
N ALA A 6 9.96 -13.61 1.15
CA ALA A 6 9.60 -12.56 0.20
C ALA A 6 8.07 -12.44 0.05
N ILE A 7 7.60 -11.20 0.02
CA ILE A 7 6.20 -10.84 -0.26
C ILE A 7 6.19 -10.07 -1.58
N CYS A 8 5.39 -10.50 -2.56
CA CYS A 8 5.18 -9.71 -3.78
C CYS A 8 3.85 -8.97 -3.74
N VAL A 9 3.85 -7.74 -4.26
CA VAL A 9 2.65 -6.95 -4.55
C VAL A 9 2.62 -6.71 -6.06
N THR A 10 1.68 -7.33 -6.77
CA THR A 10 1.68 -7.33 -8.25
C THR A 10 0.32 -7.74 -8.83
N ALA A 11 0.20 -7.77 -10.16
CA ALA A 11 -0.95 -8.37 -10.83
C ALA A 11 -0.96 -9.90 -10.62
N PRO A 12 -2.11 -10.58 -10.72
CA PRO A 12 -2.17 -12.04 -10.67
C PRO A 12 -1.32 -12.69 -11.78
N ASP A 13 -0.86 -13.92 -11.51
CA ASP A 13 -0.20 -14.81 -12.48
C ASP A 13 1.09 -14.29 -13.15
N THR A 14 1.73 -13.27 -12.59
CA THR A 14 3.04 -12.79 -13.07
C THR A 14 4.17 -13.75 -12.67
N GLU A 15 5.31 -13.69 -13.36
CA GLU A 15 6.50 -14.47 -12.99
C GLU A 15 6.95 -14.22 -11.54
N LEU A 16 6.78 -12.98 -11.06
CA LEU A 16 7.11 -12.60 -9.68
C LEU A 16 6.31 -13.41 -8.64
N THR A 17 5.04 -13.73 -8.94
CA THR A 17 4.21 -14.54 -8.02
C THR A 17 4.73 -15.97 -7.84
N ARG A 18 5.55 -16.48 -8.77
CA ARG A 18 6.10 -17.84 -8.71
C ARG A 18 7.31 -17.96 -7.77
N VAL A 19 7.98 -16.85 -7.50
CA VAL A 19 9.25 -16.83 -6.74
C VAL A 19 9.12 -16.26 -5.33
N CYS A 20 7.96 -15.69 -4.97
CA CYS A 20 7.70 -15.13 -3.64
C CYS A 20 6.87 -16.07 -2.76
N ASP A 21 7.12 -16.03 -1.44
CA ASP A 21 6.45 -16.88 -0.45
C ASP A 21 5.01 -16.42 -0.17
N VAL A 22 4.75 -15.12 -0.25
CA VAL A 22 3.41 -14.52 -0.08
C VAL A 22 3.06 -13.68 -1.31
N ARG A 23 1.85 -13.89 -1.82
CA ARG A 23 1.32 -13.21 -3.01
C ARG A 23 0.18 -12.27 -2.63
N LEU A 24 0.42 -10.97 -2.71
CA LEU A 24 -0.60 -9.92 -2.57
C LEU A 24 -0.95 -9.41 -3.96
N THR A 25 -1.87 -10.11 -4.63
CA THR A 25 -2.21 -9.83 -6.02
C THR A 25 -3.48 -8.99 -6.15
N MET A 26 -3.49 -8.04 -7.09
CA MET A 26 -4.68 -7.25 -7.42
C MET A 26 -4.94 -7.26 -8.92
N ALA A 27 -6.19 -7.55 -9.29
CA ALA A 27 -6.66 -7.44 -10.66
C ALA A 27 -7.37 -6.09 -10.82
N VAL A 28 -6.66 -5.12 -11.37
CA VAL A 28 -7.16 -3.76 -11.54
C VAL A 28 -7.40 -3.52 -13.03
N PRO A 29 -8.64 -3.24 -13.45
CA PRO A 29 -8.92 -2.90 -14.84
C PRO A 29 -8.14 -1.64 -15.23
N GLU A 30 -7.32 -1.74 -16.27
CA GLU A 30 -6.64 -0.59 -16.87
C GLU A 30 -7.39 -0.11 -18.10
N TYR A 31 -7.43 1.21 -18.25
CA TYR A 31 -7.92 1.82 -19.48
C TYR A 31 -6.72 2.01 -20.43
N PRO A 32 -6.85 1.73 -21.74
CA PRO A 32 -5.73 1.78 -22.69
C PRO A 32 -5.19 3.20 -22.99
N ASP A 33 -5.61 4.21 -22.24
CA ASP A 33 -5.16 5.61 -22.39
C ASP A 33 -3.95 5.86 -21.48
N THR A 34 -2.80 6.10 -22.08
CA THR A 34 -1.50 6.27 -21.39
C THR A 34 -1.34 7.63 -20.71
N LEU A 35 -2.23 8.60 -20.96
CA LEU A 35 -2.15 9.94 -20.37
C LEU A 35 -2.82 10.05 -19.00
N LYS A 36 -3.63 9.07 -18.59
CA LYS A 36 -4.28 9.06 -17.27
C LYS A 36 -3.40 8.32 -16.26
N PRO A 37 -3.39 8.74 -14.97
CA PRO A 37 -2.81 7.92 -13.92
C PRO A 37 -3.42 6.51 -13.98
N THR A 38 -2.57 5.48 -14.00
CA THR A 38 -3.04 4.10 -14.13
C THR A 38 -3.81 3.69 -12.87
N ALA A 39 -4.99 3.09 -13.02
CA ALA A 39 -5.82 2.71 -11.89
C ALA A 39 -5.07 1.74 -10.95
N SER A 40 -4.19 0.90 -11.51
CA SER A 40 -3.32 0.01 -10.74
C SER A 40 -2.39 0.76 -9.81
N ARG A 41 -1.91 1.96 -10.18
CA ARG A 41 -1.02 2.74 -9.31
C ARG A 41 -1.69 3.06 -7.98
N TYR A 42 -2.91 3.58 -8.03
CA TYR A 42 -3.66 3.91 -6.81
C TYR A 42 -4.04 2.67 -6.02
N ALA A 43 -4.40 1.58 -6.70
CA ALA A 43 -4.69 0.31 -6.03
C ALA A 43 -3.45 -0.24 -5.28
N PHE A 44 -2.26 -0.16 -5.89
CA PHE A 44 -1.01 -0.56 -5.25
C PHE A 44 -0.68 0.32 -4.05
N LEU A 45 -0.83 1.64 -4.16
CA LEU A 45 -0.61 2.57 -3.04
C LEU A 45 -1.55 2.27 -1.87
N ALA A 46 -2.85 2.06 -2.15
CA ALA A 46 -3.83 1.72 -1.12
C ALA A 46 -3.51 0.40 -0.42
N ALA A 47 -3.05 -0.62 -1.15
CA ALA A 47 -2.65 -1.89 -0.57
C ALA A 47 -1.43 -1.74 0.35
N ILE A 48 -0.43 -0.95 -0.06
CA ILE A 48 0.76 -0.67 0.76
C ILE A 48 0.37 0.07 2.04
N ASP A 49 -0.53 1.06 1.96
CA ASP A 49 -1.02 1.78 3.12
C ASP A 49 -1.74 0.85 4.11
N LEU A 50 -2.64 -0.01 3.60
CA LEU A 50 -3.33 -0.99 4.44
C LEU A 50 -2.37 -1.96 5.12
N LEU A 51 -1.32 -2.42 4.43
CA LEU A 51 -0.28 -3.27 5.01
C LEU A 51 0.47 -2.55 6.13
N ALA A 52 0.83 -1.29 5.93
CA ALA A 52 1.51 -0.49 6.95
C ALA A 52 0.64 -0.34 8.21
N VAL A 53 -0.64 -0.02 8.04
CA VAL A 53 -1.61 0.10 9.14
C VAL A 53 -1.81 -1.23 9.85
N ALA A 54 -2.06 -2.32 9.12
CA ALA A 54 -2.25 -3.65 9.70
C ALA A 54 -1.00 -4.12 10.47
N THR A 55 0.19 -3.82 9.94
CA THR A 55 1.47 -4.11 10.57
C THR A 55 1.65 -3.30 11.85
N ALA A 56 1.34 -2.01 11.83
CA ALA A 56 1.39 -1.17 13.02
C ALA A 56 0.42 -1.66 14.11
N TYR A 57 -0.77 -2.15 13.73
CA TYR A 57 -1.67 -2.79 14.68
C TYR A 57 -1.10 -4.07 15.30
N LYS A 58 -0.18 -4.76 14.63
CA LYS A 58 0.41 -6.03 15.10
C LYS A 58 1.70 -5.88 15.93
N ILE A 59 2.55 -4.88 15.65
CA ILE A 59 3.92 -4.85 16.17
C ILE A 59 4.03 -4.38 17.64
N ASP A 60 3.38 -3.28 18.05
CA ASP A 60 3.13 -2.81 19.45
C ASP A 60 2.70 -1.32 19.45
N GLY A 61 2.42 -0.72 20.62
CA GLY A 61 2.01 0.68 20.82
C GLY A 61 2.86 1.74 20.12
N PRO A 62 4.22 1.71 20.17
CA PRO A 62 5.05 2.72 19.53
C PRO A 62 4.85 2.80 18.01
N ALA A 63 4.70 1.66 17.33
CA ALA A 63 4.46 1.61 15.89
C ALA A 63 3.09 2.21 15.51
N ARG A 64 2.06 1.95 16.34
CA ARG A 64 0.74 2.58 16.17
C ARG A 64 0.82 4.10 16.31
N GLU A 65 1.58 4.59 17.28
CA GLU A 65 1.76 6.02 17.50
C GLU A 65 2.53 6.69 16.36
N THR A 66 3.54 6.03 15.79
CA THR A 66 4.25 6.52 14.59
C THR A 66 3.27 6.73 13.43
N VAL A 67 2.45 5.73 13.10
CA VAL A 67 1.47 5.84 12.01
C VAL A 67 0.41 6.91 12.31
N ARG A 68 -0.04 7.03 13.57
CA ARG A 68 -0.94 8.12 13.99
C ARG A 68 -0.34 9.51 13.75
N ARG A 69 0.92 9.73 14.15
CA ARG A 69 1.62 11.01 13.92
C ARG A 69 1.79 11.33 12.44
N ILE A 70 2.10 10.34 11.61
CA ILE A 70 2.21 10.52 10.16
C ILE A 70 0.87 11.02 9.61
N LYS A 71 -0.24 10.34 9.95
CA LYS A 71 -1.58 10.75 9.53
C LYS A 71 -1.95 12.15 10.02
N TYR A 72 -1.68 12.44 11.28
CA TYR A 72 -1.99 13.74 11.88
C TYR A 72 -1.23 14.89 11.19
N ASN A 73 0.06 14.70 10.92
CA ASN A 73 0.87 15.68 10.20
C ASN A 73 0.40 15.87 8.75
N ALA A 74 0.04 14.79 8.06
CA ALA A 74 -0.53 14.89 6.71
C ALA A 74 -1.85 15.68 6.69
N GLN A 75 -2.69 15.50 7.71
CA GLN A 75 -3.96 16.23 7.85
C GLN A 75 -3.77 17.72 8.18
N ILE A 76 -2.83 18.09 9.05
CA ILE A 76 -2.60 19.50 9.42
C ILE A 76 -2.17 20.35 8.22
N HIS A 77 -1.39 19.78 7.30
CA HIS A 77 -0.93 20.51 6.12
C HIS A 77 -1.99 20.58 5.00
N ARG A 78 -3.17 19.97 5.18
CA ARG A 78 -4.27 19.98 4.22
C ARG A 78 -5.41 20.86 4.72
N THR A 79 -5.66 21.96 4.01
CA THR A 79 -6.71 22.96 4.28
C THR A 79 -8.12 22.48 3.90
N GLY A 80 -8.46 21.21 4.15
CA GLY A 80 -9.71 20.57 3.69
C GLY A 80 -10.36 19.68 4.75
N LYS A 81 -11.70 19.65 4.79
CA LYS A 81 -12.51 18.96 5.81
C LYS A 81 -12.67 17.45 5.59
N GLU A 82 -12.18 16.89 4.48
CA GLU A 82 -12.44 15.50 4.10
C GLU A 82 -11.33 14.55 4.57
N MET A 83 -11.73 13.40 5.13
CA MET A 83 -10.81 12.32 5.46
C MET A 83 -10.49 11.52 4.21
N GLU A 84 -9.52 11.99 3.45
CA GLU A 84 -8.99 11.29 2.28
C GLU A 84 -7.95 10.23 2.68
N PRO A 85 -7.78 9.16 1.88
CA PRO A 85 -6.75 8.14 2.11
C PRO A 85 -5.35 8.74 2.09
N LEU A 86 -4.39 8.06 2.75
CA LEU A 86 -3.04 8.56 3.04
C LEU A 86 -2.13 8.81 1.81
N GLY A 87 -2.67 8.80 0.59
CA GLY A 87 -1.88 8.79 -0.65
C GLY A 87 -2.28 9.78 -1.75
N ASP A 88 -3.26 10.68 -1.50
CA ASP A 88 -3.56 11.82 -2.38
C ASP A 88 -3.01 13.13 -1.80
#